data_AF-A0A2D6F017-F1
#
_entry.id   AF-A0A2D6F017-F1
#
_cell.length_a   1.000
_cell.length_b   1.000
_cell.length_c   1.000
_cell.angle_alpha   90.00
_cell.angle_beta   90.00
_cell.angle_gamma   90.00
#
_symmetry.space_group_name_H-M   'P 1'
#
loop_
_entity.id
_entity.type
_entity.pdbx_description
1 polymer ?
#
loop_
_entity_poly.entity_id
_entity_poly.type
_entity_poly.pdbx_seq_one_letter_code
_entity_poly.pdbx_strand_id
1 'polypeptide(L)' 'MKLSNNKIDRVFEKINKELSPNFKGKIVAIDPNSGSYFIGDSELDAYQKAIKEYPKIKFVFKRVGFKTTYFVGAL' A
#
# COMPACT_ATOMS: atom_id res chain seq x y z
N MET A 1 5.66 18.83 1.00
CA MET A 1 4.33 18.36 1.43
C MET A 1 4.50 17.17 2.38
N LYS A 2 4.35 17.37 3.70
CA LYS A 2 4.33 16.25 4.66
C LYS A 2 2.98 15.56 4.52
N LEU A 3 2.97 14.32 4.06
CA LEU A 3 1.77 13.48 4.09
C LEU A 3 1.37 13.30 5.55
N SER A 4 0.18 13.78 5.94
CA SER A 4 -0.32 13.47 7.27
C SER A 4 -0.73 12.00 7.28
N ASN A 5 -0.12 11.20 8.16
CA ASN A 5 -0.40 9.76 8.30
C ASN A 5 -1.91 9.48 8.31
N ASN A 6 -2.71 10.37 8.93
CA ASN A 6 -4.17 10.31 8.99
C ASN A 6 -4.90 10.20 7.64
N LYS A 7 -4.43 10.86 6.56
CA LYS A 7 -5.12 10.77 5.25
C LYS A 7 -4.92 9.38 4.66
N ILE A 8 -3.70 8.86 4.72
CA ILE A 8 -3.35 7.57 4.14
C ILE A 8 -3.91 6.42 4.94
N ASP A 9 -3.96 6.55 6.26
CA ASP A 9 -4.58 5.55 7.10
C ASP A 9 -6.07 5.42 6.80
N ARG A 10 -6.79 6.53 6.54
CA ARG A 10 -8.21 6.47 6.12
C ARG A 10 -8.42 5.82 4.74
N VAL A 11 -7.54 6.11 3.78
CA VAL A 11 -7.58 5.47 2.45
C VAL A 11 -7.31 3.99 2.61
N PHE A 12 -6.27 3.64 3.36
CA PHE A 12 -5.91 2.25 3.61
C PHE A 12 -7.00 1.51 4.38
N GLU A 13 -7.69 2.10 5.35
CA GLU A 13 -8.79 1.44 6.06
C GLU A 13 -9.91 0.96 5.11
N LYS A 14 -10.25 1.79 4.11
CA LYS A 14 -11.25 1.42 3.09
C LYS A 14 -10.74 0.27 2.21
N ILE A 15 -9.54 0.42 1.65
CA ILE A 15 -8.87 -0.61 0.83
C ILE A 15 -8.74 -1.91 1.62
N ASN A 16 -8.34 -1.82 2.89
CA ASN A 16 -8.15 -2.95 3.76
C ASN A 16 -9.45 -3.69 4.03
N LYS A 17 -10.55 -2.96 4.28
CA LYS A 17 -11.87 -3.57 4.46
C LYS A 17 -12.34 -4.33 3.21
N GLU A 18 -12.10 -3.75 2.03
CA GLU A 18 -12.46 -4.34 0.73
C GLU A 18 -11.61 -5.58 0.40
N LEU A 19 -10.30 -5.50 0.60
CA LEU A 19 -9.36 -6.52 0.15
C LEU A 19 -9.12 -7.64 1.17
N SER A 20 -9.35 -7.41 2.47
CA SER A 20 -9.07 -8.40 3.53
C SER A 20 -9.69 -9.79 3.29
N PRO A 21 -10.92 -9.93 2.75
CA PRO A 21 -11.51 -11.26 2.53
C PRO A 21 -10.71 -12.15 1.57
N ASN A 22 -10.10 -11.57 0.54
CA ASN A 22 -9.51 -12.32 -0.59
C ASN A 22 -7.98 -12.16 -0.70
N PHE A 23 -7.42 -11.09 -0.13
CA PHE A 23 -6.01 -10.69 -0.33
C PHE A 23 -5.26 -10.51 0.99
N LYS A 24 -5.73 -11.12 2.08
CA LYS A 24 -5.04 -11.07 3.37
C LYS A 24 -3.56 -11.48 3.23
N GLY A 25 -2.67 -10.67 3.80
CA GLY A 25 -1.22 -10.89 3.76
C GLY A 25 -0.50 -10.31 2.55
N LYS A 26 -1.22 -9.93 1.49
CA LYS A 26 -0.65 -9.24 0.32
C LYS A 26 -0.23 -7.82 0.67
N ILE A 27 0.64 -7.25 -0.15
CA ILE A 27 1.09 -5.85 -0.05
C ILE A 27 0.29 -4.98 -1.02
N VAL A 28 -0.10 -3.79 -0.57
CA VAL A 28 -0.67 -2.74 -1.42
C VAL A 28 0.26 -1.56 -1.50
N ALA A 29 0.59 -1.13 -2.73
CA ALA A 29 1.24 0.14 -3.02
C ALA A 29 0.15 1.18 -3.33
N ILE A 30 0.04 2.23 -2.51
CA ILE A 30 -1.04 3.22 -2.58
C ILE A 30 -0.46 4.56 -3.01
N ASP A 31 -1.01 5.18 -4.05
CA ASP A 31 -0.75 6.58 -4.37
C ASP A 31 -1.48 7.46 -3.35
N PRO A 32 -0.74 8.23 -2.53
CA PRO A 32 -1.36 9.04 -1.48
C PRO A 32 -2.21 10.21 -1.98
N ASN A 33 -2.06 10.60 -3.25
CA ASN A 33 -2.79 11.73 -3.82
C ASN A 33 -4.13 11.29 -4.38
N SER A 34 -4.14 10.26 -5.25
CA SER A 34 -5.35 9.76 -5.91
C SER A 34 -6.10 8.68 -5.13
N GLY A 35 -5.40 7.90 -4.29
CA GLY A 35 -5.94 6.69 -3.68
C GLY A 35 -5.94 5.46 -4.57
N SER A 36 -5.43 5.55 -5.81
CA SER A 36 -5.15 4.39 -6.65
C SER A 36 -4.17 3.45 -5.95
N TYR A 37 -4.35 2.14 -6.13
CA TYR A 37 -3.54 1.14 -5.45
C TYR A 37 -3.26 -0.08 -6.31
N PHE A 38 -2.15 -0.75 -6.00
CA PHE A 38 -1.68 -1.96 -6.68
C PHE A 38 -1.39 -3.05 -5.66
N ILE A 39 -1.87 -4.27 -5.91
CA ILE A 39 -1.68 -5.43 -5.03
C ILE A 39 -0.52 -6.29 -5.54
N GLY A 40 0.36 -6.68 -4.63
CA GLY A 40 1.44 -7.61 -4.91
C GLY A 40 1.70 -8.60 -3.78
N ASP A 41 2.44 -9.66 -4.11
CA ASP A 41 2.87 -10.68 -3.15
C ASP A 41 3.97 -10.17 -2.22
N SER A 42 4.71 -9.16 -2.66
CA SER A 42 5.77 -8.47 -1.92
C SER A 42 5.75 -6.97 -2.22
N GLU A 43 6.52 -6.18 -1.47
CA GLU A 43 6.72 -4.76 -1.77
C GLU A 43 7.29 -4.53 -3.16
N LEU A 44 8.25 -5.37 -3.59
CA LEU A 44 8.86 -5.27 -4.92
C LEU A 44 7.84 -5.57 -6.03
N ASP A 45 7.02 -6.60 -5.87
CA ASP A 45 5.97 -6.93 -6.84
C ASP A 45 4.90 -5.82 -6.94
N ALA A 46 4.42 -5.33 -5.78
CA ALA A 46 3.48 -4.21 -5.74
C ALA A 46 4.08 -2.94 -6.37
N TYR A 47 5.35 -2.66 -6.09
CA TYR A 47 6.08 -1.53 -6.66
C TYR A 47 6.23 -1.65 -8.18
N GLN A 48 6.66 -2.82 -8.68
CA GLN A 48 6.83 -3.05 -10.12
C GLN A 48 5.52 -2.88 -10.90
N LYS A 49 4.39 -3.32 -10.34
CA LYS A 49 3.06 -3.06 -10.91
C LYS A 49 2.73 -1.57 -10.91
N ALA A 50 2.99 -0.89 -9.80
CA ALA A 50 2.66 0.51 -9.63
C ALA A 50 3.49 1.46 -10.53
N ILE A 51 4.79 1.24 -10.69
CA ILE A 51 5.65 2.10 -11.53
C ILE A 51 5.44 1.92 -13.02
N LYS A 52 4.90 0.78 -13.46
CA LYS A 52 4.51 0.57 -14.86
C LYS A 52 3.41 1.55 -15.27
N GLU A 53 2.47 1.83 -14.37
CA GLU A 53 1.39 2.78 -14.63
C GLU A 53 1.76 4.22 -14.22
N TYR A 54 2.49 4.39 -13.11
CA TYR A 54 2.83 5.71 -12.57
C TYR A 54 4.32 5.82 -12.17
N PRO A 55 5.23 6.01 -13.13
CA PRO A 55 6.68 5.92 -12.90
C PRO A 55 7.28 7.04 -12.03
N LYS A 56 6.55 8.12 -11.75
CA LYS A 56 7.05 9.30 -11.03
C LYS A 56 6.38 9.54 -9.67
N ILE A 57 5.54 8.63 -9.20
CA ILE A 57 4.78 8.78 -7.96
C ILE A 57 5.49 8.08 -6.80
N LYS A 58 5.44 8.68 -5.60
CA LYS A 58 5.86 8.04 -4.35
C LYS A 58 4.69 7.28 -3.75
N PHE A 59 4.83 5.97 -3.61
CA PHE A 59 3.81 5.09 -3.04
C PHE A 59 4.02 4.88 -1.54
N VAL A 60 2.92 4.62 -0.83
CA VAL A 60 2.94 4.09 0.53
C VAL A 60 2.58 2.61 0.49
N PHE A 61 3.37 1.78 1.16
CA PHE A 61 3.13 0.35 1.24
C PHE A 61 2.42 -0.01 2.53
N LYS A 62 1.40 -0.87 2.44
CA LYS A 62 0.69 -1.44 3.59
C LYS A 62 0.40 -2.92 3.32
N ARG A 63 0.21 -3.71 4.39
CA ARG A 63 -0.18 -5.13 4.26
C ARG A 63 -1.66 -5.32 4.55
N VAL A 64 -2.36 -5.91 3.58
CA VAL A 64 -3.80 -6.19 3.66
C VAL A 64 -4.09 -7.17 4.80
N GLY A 65 -5.11 -6.88 5.60
CA GLY A 65 -5.51 -7.61 6.79
C GLY A 65 -4.79 -7.19 8.09
N PHE A 66 -3.92 -6.18 8.06
CA PHE A 66 -3.11 -5.76 9.21
C PHE A 66 -3.19 -4.25 9.45
N LYS A 67 -3.37 -3.84 10.72
CA LYS A 67 -3.41 -2.41 11.11
C LYS A 67 -2.06 -1.70 10.97
N THR A 68 -0.96 -2.45 11.03
CA THR A 68 0.38 -1.89 10.90
C THR A 68 1.29 -2.88 10.21
N THR A 69 2.12 -2.34 9.32
CA THR A 69 3.20 -3.05 8.66
C THR A 69 4.48 -2.65 9.37
N TYR A 70 4.90 -3.43 10.37
CA TYR A 70 6.29 -3.36 10.83
C TYR A 70 7.08 -4.28 9.89
N PHE A 71 7.83 -3.71 8.96
CA PHE A 71 9.01 -4.41 8.47
C PHE A 71 10.08 -4.25 9.57
N VAL A 72 10.41 -5.35 10.24
CA VAL A 72 11.60 -5.43 11.10
C VAL A 72 12.53 -6.39 10.37
N GLY A 73 13.48 -5.85 9.63
CA GLY A 73 14.51 -6.62 8.93
C GLY A 73 15.80 -5.82 8.90
N ALA A 74 16.87 -6.42 9.41
CA ALA A 74 18.23 -5.96 9.19
C ALA A 74 18.69 -6.42 7.79
N LEU A 75 19.36 -5.52 7.07
CA LEU A 75 20.32 -5.83 6.02
C LEU A 75 21.61 -5.08 6.35
#